data_AF-A0A257AP54-F1
#
_entry.id   AF-A0A257AP54-F1
#
_cell.length_a   1.000
_cell.length_b   1.000
_cell.length_c   1.000
_cell.angle_alpha   90.00
_cell.angle_beta   90.00
_cell.angle_gamma   90.00
#
_symmetry.space_group_name_H-M   'P 1'
#
loop_
_entity.id
_entity.type
_entity.pdbx_description
1 polymer ?
#
loop_
_entity_poly.entity_id
_entity_poly.type
_entity_poly.pdbx_seq_one_letter_code
_entity_poly.pdbx_strand_id
1 'polypeptide(L)' 'MTPIKLDLEEDLEVDEKLLKASRLGGFILATTDSELVRRAREIGVPTLSVGRGLKIRLEGLVP' A
#
# COMPACT_ATOMS: atom_id res chain seq x y z
N MET A 1 -15.96 13.69 4.85
CA MET A 1 -14.70 13.20 4.26
C MET A 1 -14.90 13.23 2.75
N THR A 2 -14.08 13.97 2.00
CA THR A 2 -14.22 14.07 0.54
C THR A 2 -13.55 12.87 -0.13
N PRO A 3 -14.20 12.16 -1.07
CA PRO A 3 -13.56 11.07 -1.79
C PRO A 3 -12.32 11.57 -2.55
N ILE A 4 -11.20 10.85 -2.42
CA ILE A 4 -10.01 11.13 -3.23
C ILE A 4 -10.28 10.57 -4.62
N LYS A 5 -10.32 11.45 -5.63
CA LYS A 5 -10.44 11.01 -7.01
C LYS A 5 -9.05 10.67 -7.53
N LEU A 6 -8.82 9.39 -7.82
CA LEU A 6 -7.62 8.89 -8.47
C LEU A 6 -8.01 8.41 -9.85
N ASP A 7 -7.44 9.02 -10.89
CA ASP A 7 -7.65 8.60 -12.28
C ASP A 7 -6.81 7.35 -12.56
N LEU A 8 -7.25 6.21 -12.01
CA LEU A 8 -6.64 4.89 -12.22
C LEU A 8 -7.27 4.21 -13.43
N GLU A 9 -6.46 3.43 -14.16
CA GLU A 9 -6.93 2.57 -15.25
C GLU A 9 -7.89 1.49 -14.73
N GLU A 10 -9.01 1.29 -15.42
CA GLU A 10 -10.09 0.39 -14.96
C GLU A 10 -9.72 -1.09 -15.04
N ASP A 11 -8.84 -1.47 -15.96
CA ASP A 11 -8.38 -2.82 -16.24
C ASP A 11 -7.26 -3.30 -15.31
N LEU A 12 -6.67 -2.41 -14.50
CA LEU A 12 -5.68 -2.82 -13.51
C LEU A 12 -6.27 -3.75 -12.47
N GLU A 13 -5.50 -4.79 -12.15
CA GLU A 13 -5.73 -5.65 -10.99
C GLU A 13 -5.79 -4.83 -9.70
N VAL A 14 -6.57 -5.29 -8.72
CA VAL A 14 -6.84 -4.55 -7.48
C VAL A 14 -5.54 -4.18 -6.76
N ASP A 15 -4.59 -5.11 -6.68
CA ASP A 15 -3.29 -4.87 -6.04
C ASP A 15 -2.49 -3.76 -6.74
N GLU A 16 -2.49 -3.75 -8.07
CA GLU A 16 -1.81 -2.71 -8.85
C GLU A 16 -2.46 -1.35 -8.64
N LYS A 17 -3.80 -1.30 -8.55
CA LYS A 17 -4.52 -0.08 -8.21
C LYS A 17 -4.13 0.45 -6.83
N LEU A 18 -4.02 -0.43 -5.82
CA LEU A 18 -3.63 -0.06 -4.46
C LEU A 18 -2.20 0.47 -4.40
N LEU A 19 -1.27 -0.19 -5.09
CA LEU A 19 0.14 0.23 -5.16
C LEU A 19 0.29 1.57 -5.90
N LYS A 20 -0.36 1.71 -7.07
CA LYS A 20 -0.34 2.94 -7.88
C LYS A 20 -0.97 4.11 -7.12
N ALA A 21 -2.13 3.89 -6.50
CA ALA A 21 -2.79 4.88 -5.64
C ALA A 21 -1.90 5.36 -4.49
N SER A 22 -1.29 4.42 -3.77
CA SER A 22 -0.44 4.72 -2.62
C SER A 22 0.79 5.52 -3.03
N ARG A 23 1.40 5.16 -4.16
CA ARG A 23 2.59 5.85 -4.69
C ARG A 23 2.26 7.26 -5.19
N LEU A 24 1.17 7.43 -5.94
CA LEU A 24 0.77 8.75 -6.47
C LEU A 24 0.28 9.69 -5.37
N GLY A 25 -0.45 9.17 -4.39
CA GLY A 25 -1.03 9.94 -3.29
C GLY A 25 -0.15 10.10 -2.07
N GLY A 26 1.01 9.44 -2.02
CA GLY A 26 1.87 9.42 -0.82
C GLY A 26 1.18 8.74 0.38
N PHE A 27 0.34 7.74 0.13
CA PHE A 27 -0.39 7.03 1.18
C PHE A 27 0.40 5.85 1.74
N ILE A 28 0.10 5.51 2.99
CA ILE A 28 0.54 4.27 3.61
C ILE A 28 -0.46 3.17 3.20
N LEU A 29 0.05 2.08 2.64
CA LEU A 29 -0.76 0.92 2.29
C LEU A 29 -0.98 0.04 3.53
N ALA A 30 -2.22 -0.01 4.01
CA ALA A 30 -2.61 -0.92 5.08
C ALA A 30 -3.08 -2.26 4.51
N THR A 31 -2.38 -3.36 4.78
CA THR A 31 -2.75 -4.70 4.27
C THR A 31 -2.22 -5.83 5.15
N THR A 32 -2.91 -6.97 5.12
CA THR A 32 -2.45 -8.24 5.72
C THR A 32 -1.87 -9.21 4.68
N ASP A 33 -1.93 -8.84 3.39
CA ASP A 33 -1.38 -9.66 2.30
C ASP A 33 0.14 -9.52 2.27
N SER A 34 0.84 -10.62 2.53
CA SER A 34 2.31 -10.63 2.59
C SER A 34 2.97 -10.39 1.23
N GLU A 35 2.34 -10.81 0.13
CA GLU A 35 2.86 -10.61 -1.22
C GLU A 35 2.71 -9.15 -1.64
N LEU A 36 1.58 -8.53 -1.28
CA LEU A 36 1.37 -7.10 -1.50
C LEU A 36 2.35 -6.24 -0.66
N VAL A 37 2.63 -6.64 0.58
CA VAL A 37 3.67 -6.00 1.41
C VAL A 37 5.06 -6.10 0.74
N ARG A 38 5.41 -7.29 0.22
CA ARG A 38 6.68 -7.51 -0.49
C ARG A 38 6.81 -6.59 -1.69
N ARG A 39 5.78 -6.56 -2.56
CA ARG A 39 5.74 -5.72 -3.76
C ARG A 39 5.79 -4.23 -3.42
N ALA A 40 5.03 -3.79 -2.41
CA ALA A 40 5.05 -2.40 -1.94
C ALA A 40 6.45 -1.96 -1.50
N ARG A 41 7.17 -2.82 -0.78
CA ARG A 41 8.55 -2.56 -0.35
C ARG A 41 9.50 -2.40 -1.53
N GLU A 42 9.38 -3.23 -2.56
CA GLU A 42 10.22 -3.18 -3.77
C GLU A 42 10.07 -1.86 -4.53
N ILE A 43 8.89 -1.23 -4.46
CA ILE A 43 8.59 0.03 -5.15
C ILE A 43 8.64 1.26 -4.24
N GLY A 44 9.04 1.09 -2.96
CA GLY A 44 9.18 2.18 -2.00
C GLY A 44 7.85 2.75 -1.47
N VAL A 45 6.76 1.97 -1.50
CA VAL A 45 5.49 2.35 -0.86
C VAL A 45 5.53 1.94 0.62
N PRO A 46 5.32 2.88 1.56
CA PRO A 46 5.27 2.56 2.98
C PRO A 46 4.04 1.69 3.29
N THR A 47 4.20 0.71 4.19
CA THR A 47 3.14 -0.25 4.51
C THR A 47 2.88 -0.39 6.00
N LEU A 48 1.61 -0.56 6.34
CA LEU A 48 1.13 -0.91 7.67
C LEU A 48 0.53 -2.33 7.61
N SER A 49 1.10 -3.27 8.36
CA SER A 49 0.65 -4.67 8.31
C SER A 49 0.52 -5.30 9.69
N VAL A 50 -0.26 -6.39 9.76
CA VAL A 50 -0.40 -7.20 10.97
C VAL A 50 0.40 -8.49 10.79
N GLY A 51 1.48 -8.62 11.57
CA GLY A 51 2.34 -9.80 11.57
C GLY A 51 1.92 -10.85 12.60
N ARG A 52 2.73 -11.91 12.69
CA ARG A 52 2.55 -12.98 13.70
C ARG A 52 2.45 -12.41 15.12
N GLY A 53 1.53 -12.95 15.91
CA GLY A 53 1.28 -12.51 17.28
C GLY A 53 0.54 -11.17 17.37
N LEU A 54 -0.21 -10.79 16.33
CA LEU A 54 -1.03 -9.56 16.27
C LEU A 54 -0.21 -8.27 16.43
N LYS A 55 1.08 -8.32 16.04
CA LYS A 55 1.96 -7.14 16.09
C LYS A 55 1.76 -6.30 14.84
N ILE A 56 1.44 -5.03 15.04
CA ILE A 56 1.40 -4.04 13.96
C ILE A 56 2.84 -3.67 13.59
N ARG A 57 3.13 -3.65 12.29
CA ARG A 57 4.42 -3.25 11.73
C ARG A 57 4.20 -2.12 10.74
N LEU A 58 5.06 -1.11 10.82
CA LEU A 58 5.13 0.00 9.88
C LEU A 58 6.51 -0.03 9.22
N GLU A 59 6.54 -0.16 7.90
CA GLU A 59 7.76 -0.33 7.11
C GLU A 59 7.82 0.70 5.98
N GLY A 60 9.03 0.97 5.46
CA GLY A 60 9.23 1.84 4.30
C GLY A 60 9.19 3.35 4.59
N LEU A 61 9.22 3.76 5.87
CA LEU A 61 9.47 5.14 6.25
C LEU A 61 10.99 5.36 6.37
N VAL A 62 11.57 6.09 5.43
CA VAL A 62 12.95 6.59 5.51
C VAL A 62 12.90 8.07 5.91
N PRO A 63 13.75 8.54 6.86
CA PRO A 63 13.80 9.94 7.29
C PRO A 63 14.08 10.94 6.17
#